data_AF-A0A2S7DLV5-F1
#
_entry.id   AF-A0A2S7DLV5-F1
#
_cell.length_a   1.000
_cell.length_b   1.000
_cell.length_c   1.000
_cell.angle_alpha   90.00
_cell.angle_beta   90.00
_cell.angle_gamma   90.00
#
_symmetry.space_group_name_H-M   'P 1'
#
loop_
_entity.id
_entity.type
_entity.pdbx_description
1 polymer ?
#
loop_
_entity_poly.entity_id
_entity_poly.type
_entity_poly.pdbx_seq_one_letter_code
_entity_poly.pdbx_strand_id
1 'polypeptide(L)' 'MQEEEMDVIAESLGRIWVALARSVGDLALALAEQPGVDGDKLLSDFAARLPSGQDDGTSKVFEAIRQYIDRDSTSNAE' A
#
# COMPACT_ATOMS: atom_id res chain seq x y z
N MET A 1 -16.22 29.03 -4.97
CA MET A 1 -16.68 28.15 -6.07
C MET A 1 -15.54 27.31 -6.64
N GLN A 2 -14.44 27.86 -7.19
CA GLN A 2 -13.33 27.02 -7.70
C GLN A 2 -12.51 26.27 -6.64
N GLU A 3 -12.33 26.81 -5.43
CA GLU A 3 -11.54 26.14 -4.37
C GLU A 3 -12.28 24.94 -3.74
N GLU A 4 -13.59 25.04 -3.48
CA GLU A 4 -14.39 23.93 -2.94
C GLU A 4 -14.47 22.72 -3.90
N GLU A 5 -14.57 22.96 -5.21
CA GLU A 5 -14.56 21.88 -6.21
C GLU A 5 -13.19 21.18 -6.27
N MET A 6 -12.10 21.94 -6.11
CA MET A 6 -10.74 21.42 -6.07
C MET A 6 -10.51 20.52 -4.85
N ASP A 7 -11.02 20.92 -3.69
CA ASP A 7 -10.89 20.15 -2.44
C ASP A 7 -11.63 18.81 -2.51
N VAL A 8 -12.84 18.79 -3.09
CA VAL A 8 -13.61 17.55 -3.28
C VAL A 8 -12.90 16.58 -4.23
N ILE A 9 -12.26 17.09 -5.29
CA ILE A 9 -11.47 16.28 -6.22
C ILE A 9 -10.22 15.73 -5.52
N ALA A 10 -9.50 16.55 -4.77
CA ALA A 10 -8.31 16.14 -4.02
C ALA A 10 -8.64 15.06 -2.97
N GLU A 11 -9.75 15.23 -2.25
CA GLU A 11 -10.23 14.24 -1.28
C GLU A 11 -10.62 12.91 -1.96
N SER A 12 -11.33 13.00 -3.08
CA SER A 12 -11.74 11.81 -3.86
C SER A 12 -10.53 11.04 -4.39
N LEU A 13 -9.52 11.74 -4.91
CA LEU A 13 -8.25 11.15 -5.34
C LEU A 13 -7.52 10.50 -4.15
N GLY A 14 -7.46 11.17 -3.01
CA GLY A 14 -6.88 10.60 -1.79
C GLY A 14 -7.54 9.29 -1.37
N ARG A 15 -8.88 9.22 -1.37
CA ARG A 15 -9.64 8.00 -1.05
C ARG A 15 -9.36 6.86 -2.04
N ILE A 16 -9.28 7.16 -3.34
CA ILE A 16 -8.95 6.17 -4.38
C ILE A 16 -7.55 5.61 -4.16
N TRP A 17 -6.57 6.48 -3.88
CA TRP A 17 -5.19 6.05 -3.64
C TRP A 17 -5.06 5.17 -2.39
N VAL A 18 -5.79 5.47 -1.32
CA VAL A 18 -5.86 4.62 -0.12
C VAL A 18 -6.49 3.26 -0.44
N ALA A 19 -7.60 3.25 -1.18
CA ALA A 19 -8.25 2.00 -1.58
C ALA A 19 -7.33 1.14 -2.46
N LEU A 20 -6.56 1.77 -3.36
CA LEU A 20 -5.58 1.09 -4.18
C LEU A 20 -4.46 0.48 -3.33
N ALA A 21 -3.87 1.26 -2.42
CA ALA A 21 -2.82 0.77 -1.52
C ALA A 21 -3.30 -0.46 -0.72
N ARG A 22 -4.52 -0.40 -0.19
CA ARG A 22 -5.13 -1.51 0.54
C ARG A 22 -5.32 -2.74 -0.34
N SER A 23 -5.91 -2.57 -1.53
CA SER A 23 -6.18 -3.68 -2.46
C SER A 23 -4.89 -4.40 -2.88
N VAL A 24 -3.82 -3.64 -3.10
CA VAL A 24 -2.50 -4.19 -3.45
C VAL A 24 -1.86 -4.88 -2.25
N GLY A 25 -1.96 -4.30 -1.05
CA GLY A 25 -1.48 -4.92 0.19
C GLY A 25 -2.19 -6.24 0.49
N ASP A 26 -3.53 -6.27 0.40
CA ASP A 26 -4.33 -7.49 0.60
C ASP A 26 -3.96 -8.59 -0.40
N LEU A 27 -3.69 -8.23 -1.66
CA LEU A 27 -3.24 -9.20 -2.66
C LEU A 27 -1.85 -9.77 -2.31
N ALA A 28 -0.92 -8.92 -1.85
CA ALA A 28 0.41 -9.38 -1.46
C ALA A 28 0.34 -10.35 -0.27
N LEU A 29 -0.50 -10.05 0.72
CA LEU A 29 -0.74 -10.92 1.88
C LEU A 29 -1.39 -12.26 1.47
N ALA A 30 -2.44 -12.22 0.66
CA ALA A 30 -3.11 -13.44 0.19
C ALA A 30 -2.17 -14.36 -0.62
N LEU A 31 -1.21 -13.79 -1.35
CA LEU A 31 -0.17 -14.55 -2.05
C LEU A 31 0.86 -15.13 -1.08
N ALA A 32 1.22 -14.41 -0.02
CA ALA A 32 2.14 -14.86 1.02
C ALA A 32 1.59 -16.06 1.81
N GLU A 33 0.28 -16.16 1.98
CA GLU A 33 -0.41 -17.26 2.67
C GLU A 33 -0.55 -18.55 1.82
N GLN A 34 -0.19 -18.53 0.54
CA GLN A 34 -0.38 -19.69 -0.33
C GLN A 34 0.56 -20.86 0.06
N PRO A 35 0.09 -22.12 0.01
CA PRO A 35 0.91 -23.27 0.31
C PRO A 35 2.17 -23.35 -0.58
N GLY A 36 3.34 -23.51 0.05
CA GLY A 36 4.61 -23.60 -0.66
C GLY A 36 5.25 -22.27 -1.04
N VAL A 37 4.65 -21.14 -0.63
CA VAL A 37 5.25 -19.81 -0.74
C VAL A 37 5.96 -19.46 0.55
N ASP A 38 7.17 -18.90 0.43
CA ASP A 38 7.87 -18.23 1.52
C ASP A 38 7.30 -16.82 1.65
N GLY A 39 6.28 -16.67 2.49
CA GLY A 39 5.51 -15.44 2.65
C GLY A 39 6.37 -14.26 3.09
N ASP A 40 7.22 -14.46 4.10
CA ASP A 40 8.11 -13.41 4.62
C ASP A 40 9.07 -12.90 3.54
N LYS A 41 9.65 -13.82 2.76
CA LYS A 41 10.51 -13.45 1.63
C LYS A 41 9.72 -12.73 0.54
N LEU A 42 8.51 -13.18 0.21
CA LEU A 42 7.67 -12.55 -0.81
C LEU A 42 7.33 -11.11 -0.41
N LEU A 43 6.89 -10.89 0.83
CA LEU A 43 6.52 -9.56 1.33
C LEU A 43 7.73 -8.64 1.42
N SER A 44 8.87 -9.14 1.88
CA SER A 44 10.14 -8.40 1.89
C SER A 44 10.59 -8.01 0.48
N ASP A 45 10.60 -8.95 -0.47
CA ASP A 45 10.96 -8.70 -1.86
C ASP A 45 10.00 -7.72 -2.54
N PHE A 46 8.70 -7.83 -2.23
CA PHE A 46 7.68 -6.93 -2.72
C PHE A 46 7.90 -5.51 -2.20
N ALA A 47 8.08 -5.32 -0.89
CA ALA A 47 8.31 -4.01 -0.28
C ALA A 47 9.59 -3.33 -0.80
N ALA A 48 10.65 -4.11 -1.03
CA ALA A 48 11.92 -3.63 -1.59
C ALA A 48 11.81 -3.17 -3.06
N ARG A 49 10.87 -3.75 -3.82
CA ARG A 49 10.60 -3.36 -5.23
C ARG A 49 9.71 -2.14 -5.37
N LEU A 50 8.99 -1.74 -4.32
CA LEU A 50 8.18 -0.54 -4.36
C LEU A 50 9.08 0.68 -4.58
N PRO A 51 8.73 1.61 -5.48
CA PRO A 51 9.50 2.81 -5.74
C PRO A 51 9.79 3.59 -4.45
N SER A 52 11.07 3.92 -4.22
CA SER A 52 11.52 4.81 -3.15
C SER A 52 12.10 6.05 -3.80
N GLY A 53 11.43 7.19 -3.64
CA GLY A 53 11.80 8.43 -4.31
C GLY A 53 10.90 9.56 -3.90
N GLN A 54 11.46 10.77 -3.88
CA GLN A 54 10.75 12.01 -3.64
C GLN A 54 10.25 12.52 -5.01
N ASP A 55 8.99 12.95 -5.05
CA ASP A 55 8.45 13.94 -6.01
C ASP A 55 7.59 13.48 -7.21
N ASP A 56 6.72 12.47 -7.06
CA ASP A 56 5.73 12.13 -8.11
C ASP A 56 4.27 11.97 -7.61
N GLY A 57 3.95 12.45 -6.41
CA GLY A 57 2.58 12.41 -5.84
C GLY A 57 2.09 11.00 -5.48
N THR A 58 2.70 9.95 -6.03
CA THR A 58 2.40 8.54 -5.77
C THR A 58 3.27 7.92 -4.68
N SER A 59 4.35 8.61 -4.27
CA SER A 59 5.29 8.11 -3.25
C SER A 59 4.59 7.77 -1.92
N LYS A 60 3.55 8.54 -1.54
CA LYS A 60 2.70 8.28 -0.36
C LYS A 60 1.92 6.97 -0.46
N VAL A 61 1.54 6.56 -1.66
CA VAL A 61 0.83 5.30 -1.91
C VAL A 61 1.76 4.14 -1.67
N PHE A 62 2.99 4.21 -2.17
CA PHE A 62 3.99 3.17 -1.94
C PHE A 62 4.40 3.06 -0.48
N GLU A 63 4.51 4.18 0.25
CA GLU A 63 4.69 4.14 1.71
C GLU A 63 3.49 3.51 2.43
N ALA A 64 2.27 3.87 2.05
CA ALA A 64 1.07 3.27 2.63
C ALA A 64 1.01 1.75 2.42
N ILE A 65 1.42 1.26 1.24
CA ILE A 65 1.51 -0.18 0.97
C ILE A 65 2.55 -0.85 1.88
N ARG A 66 3.75 -0.26 2.04
CA ARG A 66 4.78 -0.80 2.94
C ARG A 66 4.27 -0.90 4.37
N GLN A 67 3.67 0.17 4.88
CA GLN A 67 3.14 0.22 6.25
C GLN A 67 2.00 -0.77 6.47
N TYR A 68 1.15 -0.97 5.47
CA TYR A 68 0.04 -1.93 5.56
C TYR A 68 0.55 -3.36 5.75
N ILE A 69 1.56 -3.76 4.96
CA ILE A 69 2.17 -5.09 5.01
C ILE A 69 2.97 -5.30 6.31
N ASP A 70 3.71 -4.29 6.74
CA ASP A 70 4.51 -4.32 7.99
C ASP A 70 3.61 -4.43 9.25
N ARG A 71 2.44 -3.81 9.22
CA ARG A 71 1.45 -3.88 10.31
C ARG A 71 0.76 -5.24 10.42
N ASP A 72 0.50 -5.90 9.29
CA ASP A 72 -0.15 -7.22 9.29
C ASP A 72 0.83 -8.31 9.74
N SER A 73 2.08 -8.25 9.26
CA SER A 73 3.15 -9.16 9.69
C SER A 73 3.47 -9.08 11.19
N THR A 74 3.30 -7.90 11.82
CA THR A 74 3.44 -7.75 13.27
C THR A 74 2.20 -8.20 14.06
N SER A 75 1.01 -8.18 13.45
CA SER A 75 -0.25 -8.59 14.12
C SER A 75 -0.45 -10.10 14.17
N ASN A 76 0.20 -10.87 13.28
CA ASN A 76 0.17 -12.34 13.27
C ASN A 76 1.25 -12.99 14.17
N ALA A 77 2.06 -12.19 14.88
CA ALA A 77 3.14 -12.68 15.76
C ALA A 77 2.74 -12.83 17.25
N GLU A 78 1.46 -12.59 17.58
CA GLU A 78 0.86 -12.79 18.92
C GLU A 78 -0.08 -14.01 18.93
#